data_AF-A0A1B8G1T8-F1
#
_entry.id   AF-A0A1B8G1T8-F1
#
_cell.length_a   1.000
_cell.length_b   1.000
_cell.length_c   1.000
_cell.angle_alpha   90.00
_cell.angle_beta   90.00
_cell.angle_gamma   90.00
#
_symmetry.space_group_name_H-M   'P 1'
#
loop_
_entity.id
_entity.type
_entity.pdbx_description
1 polymer ?
#
loop_
_entity_poly.entity_id
_entity_poly.type
_entity_poly.pdbx_seq_one_letter_code
_entity_poly.pdbx_strand_id
1 'polypeptide(L)' 'MATTETNGGVMDVVLEFTRPGILVLINDADWELEGGEAYVVQPGDNILFVSTLHGG' A
#
# COMPACT_ATOMS: atom_id res chain seq x y z
N MET A 1 -8.85 -4.14 -6.02
CA MET A 1 -9.52 -2.96 -6.64
C MET A 1 -9.42 -1.84 -5.62
N ALA A 2 -8.98 -0.63 -5.97
CA ALA A 2 -8.97 0.45 -4.98
C ALA A 2 -10.42 0.90 -4.77
N THR A 3 -10.98 0.67 -3.59
CA THR A 3 -12.31 1.17 -3.23
C THR A 3 -12.13 2.32 -2.25
N THR A 4 -12.92 3.37 -2.43
CA THR A 4 -12.96 4.50 -1.51
C THR A 4 -14.28 4.43 -0.77
N GLU A 5 -14.21 4.28 0.55
CA GLU A 5 -15.38 4.36 1.42
C GLU A 5 -15.21 5.59 2.31
N THR A 6 -16.29 6.35 2.49
CA THR A 6 -16.27 7.52 3.38
C THR A 6 -16.97 7.15 4.67
N ASN A 7 -16.19 7.01 5.74
CA ASN A 7 -16.74 6.81 7.09
C ASN A 7 -16.51 8.11 7.88
N GLY A 8 -17.58 8.88 8.11
CA GLY A 8 -17.50 10.12 8.90
C GLY A 8 -16.67 11.26 8.29
N GLY A 9 -16.42 11.25 6.97
CA GLY A 9 -15.68 12.31 6.27
C GLY A 9 -14.17 12.08 6.14
N VAL A 10 -13.67 10.96 6.65
CA VAL A 10 -12.31 10.47 6.37
C VAL A 10 -12.37 9.62 5.11
N MET A 11 -11.48 9.89 4.15
CA MET A 11 -11.32 9.06 2.96
C MET A 11 -10.49 7.85 3.34
N ASP A 12 -11.15 6.71 3.57
CA ASP A 12 -10.45 5.45 3.76
C ASP A 12 -10.13 4.88 2.38
N VAL A 13 -8.86 4.95 2.00
CA VAL A 13 -8.34 4.28 0.82
C VAL A 13 -8.12 2.82 1.21
N VAL A 14 -9.15 1.99 0.99
CA VAL A 14 -9.03 0.54 1.13
C VAL A 14 -8.41 0.01 -0.15
N LEU A 15 -7.09 -0.14 -0.11
CA LEU A 15 -6.38 -0.94 -1.08
C LEU A 15 -6.50 -2.39 -0.61
N GLU A 16 -7.14 -3.26 -1.40
CA GLU A 16 -6.86 -4.70 -1.33
C GLU A 16 -5.37 -4.89 -1.70
N PHE A 17 -4.48 -4.62 -0.75
CA PHE A 17 -3.03 -4.70 -0.92
C PHE A 17 -2.55 -6.12 -1.17
N THR A 18 -3.38 -7.11 -0.84
CA THR A 18 -3.05 -8.53 -0.91
C THR A 18 -3.45 -9.16 -2.23
N ARG A 19 -3.19 -8.49 -3.37
CA ARG A 19 -3.07 -9.24 -4.64
C ARG A 19 -1.73 -10.00 -4.60
N PRO A 20 -1.73 -11.33 -4.66
CA PRO A 20 -0.49 -12.10 -4.74
C PRO A 20 0.39 -11.57 -5.89
N GLY A 21 1.66 -11.33 -5.60
CA GLY A 21 2.61 -10.82 -6.60
C GLY A 21 2.70 -9.29 -6.71
N ILE A 22 2.29 -8.54 -5.68
CA ILE A 22 2.60 -7.11 -5.54
C ILE A 22 3.45 -6.94 -4.27
N LEU A 23 4.61 -6.31 -4.40
CA LEU A 23 5.45 -5.84 -3.29
C LEU A 23 5.22 -4.34 -3.10
N VAL A 24 5.11 -3.91 -1.86
CA VAL A 24 4.93 -2.50 -1.50
C VAL A 24 6.19 -2.01 -0.80
N LEU A 25 6.72 -0.89 -1.27
CA LEU A 25 7.84 -0.21 -0.64
C LEU A 25 7.42 1.18 -0.15
N ILE A 26 7.89 1.55 1.04
CA ILE A 26 7.76 2.87 1.63
C ILE A 26 9.17 3.44 1.73
N ASN A 27 9.45 4.55 1.04
CA ASN A 27 10.78 5.17 1.02
C ASN A 27 11.90 4.17 0.67
N ASP A 28 11.65 3.34 -0.35
CA ASP A 28 12.53 2.26 -0.83
C ASP A 28 12.77 1.10 0.16
N ALA A 29 12.07 1.07 1.29
CA ALA A 29 12.09 0.00 2.28
C ALA A 29 10.83 -0.89 2.20
N ASP A 30 10.96 -2.18 2.55
CA ASP A 30 9.83 -3.11 2.59
C ASP A 30 8.80 -2.67 3.64
N TRP A 31 7.56 -2.46 3.20
CA TRP A 31 6.50 -1.95 4.07
C TRP A 31 6.22 -2.86 5.27
N GLU A 32 6.45 -4.17 5.17
CA GLU A 32 6.22 -5.11 6.28
C GLU A 32 7.14 -4.81 7.46
N LEU A 33 8.34 -4.27 7.19
CA LEU A 33 9.29 -3.86 8.22
C LEU A 33 8.93 -2.52 8.87
N GLU A 34 8.23 -1.66 8.13
CA GLU A 34 7.77 -0.35 8.61
C GLU A 34 6.45 -0.43 9.40
N GLY A 35 5.82 -1.60 9.45
CA GLY A 35 4.57 -1.84 10.19
C GLY A 35 3.40 -2.32 9.33
N GLY A 36 3.62 -2.49 8.02
CA GLY A 36 2.65 -3.05 7.07
C GLY A 36 1.30 -2.34 7.14
N GLU A 37 0.25 -3.09 7.43
CA GLU A 37 -1.12 -2.58 7.54
C GLU A 37 -1.31 -1.54 8.66
N ALA A 38 -0.43 -1.52 9.67
CA ALA A 38 -0.49 -0.56 10.77
C ALA A 38 0.32 0.73 10.48
N TYR A 39 1.06 0.79 9.37
CA TYR A 39 1.82 1.98 9.02
C TYR A 39 0.88 3.13 8.64
N VAL A 40 1.06 4.27 9.31
CA VAL A 40 0.33 5.49 8.98
C VAL A 40 1.18 6.30 8.01
N VAL A 41 0.73 6.40 6.76
CA VAL A 41 1.40 7.19 5.72
C VAL A 41 1.55 8.65 6.15
N GLN A 42 2.76 9.17 6.00
CA GLN A 42 3.13 10.54 6.36
C GLN A 42 3.23 11.43 5.12
N PRO A 43 3.04 12.75 5.26
CA PRO A 43 3.30 13.69 4.19
C PRO A 43 4.75 13.59 3.70
N GLY A 44 4.92 13.33 2.41
CA GLY A 44 6.23 13.23 1.77
C GLY A 44 6.76 11.80 1.60
N ASP A 45 6.06 10.78 2.11
CA ASP A 45 6.42 9.39 1.84
C ASP A 45 6.32 9.06 0.35
N ASN A 46 7.30 8.31 -0.14
CA ASN A 46 7.25 7.71 -1.46
C ASN A 46 6.73 6.26 -1.35
N ILE A 47 5.55 6.00 -1.92
CA ILE A 47 4.94 4.67 -1.93
C ILE A 47 5.13 4.07 -3.33
N LEU A 48 5.87 2.96 -3.41
CA LEU A 48 6.12 2.24 -4.66
C LEU A 48 5.43 0.88 -4.65
N PHE A 49 4.71 0.60 -5.73
CA PHE A 49 4.09 -0.70 -5.98
C PHE A 49 4.87 -1.44 -7.06
N VAL A 50 5.47 -2.57 -6.70
CA VAL A 50 6.21 -3.43 -7.62
C VAL A 50 5.39 -4.68 -7.90
N SER A 51 4.89 -4.85 -9.11
CA SER A 51 4.31 -6.12 -9.54
C SER A 51 5.44 -7.13 -9.76
N THR A 52 5.51 -8.16 -8.94
CA THR A 52 6.46 -9.28 -9.08
C THR A 52 5.94 -10.37 -10.01
N LEU A 53 4.90 -10.08 -10.81
CA LEU A 53 4.49 -10.94 -11.91
C LEU A 53 5.61 -10.98 -12.96
N HIS A 54 6.54 -11.92 -12.79
CA HIS A 54 7.50 -12.29 -13.80
C HIS A 54 6.70 -12.89 -14.96
N GLY A 55 6.54 -12.12 -16.04
CA GLY A 55 6.17 -12.70 -17.32
C GLY A 55 7.27 -13.67 -17.71
N GLY A 56 6.94 -14.96 -17.71
CA GLY A 56 7.65 -15.91 -18.56
C GLY A 56 7.40 -15.59 -20.03
#